data_AF-A0A3C2DFJ9-F1
#
_entry.id   AF-A0A3C2DFJ9-F1
#
_cell.length_a   1.000
_cell.length_b   1.000
_cell.length_c   1.000
_cell.angle_alpha   90.00
_cell.angle_beta   90.00
_cell.angle_gamma   90.00
#
_symmetry.space_group_name_H-M   'P 1'
#
loop_
_entity.id
_entity.type
_entity.pdbx_description
1 polymer ?
#
loop_
_entity_poly.entity_id
_entity_poly.type
_entity_poly.pdbx_seq_one_letter_code
_entity_poly.pdbx_strand_id
1 'polypeptide(L)'
;MAEDLGALNELVLELDRPPPDMDPSRALERWAGSGAMVLTGRADRPPRVVPVSLVSGLDLLADWLTDLGGPKVDGPALLGERAAVSAMQPRGTTSLGGDAHLVDAEDGTVCLNLARPEDLASIPALLGTDLDPTDWLAVRRAITRRRREDLTEVADLLGIPLGVPGTAADKPALVRQGGSRPGAEDPILVVEFGSLWAAPLCGGLLRQAGCRVVKVESSRRPDGARSGSAAFFDLLNA
;
A
#
# COMPACT_ATOMS: atom_id res chain seq x y z
N MET A 1 -27.80 0.79 19.71
CA MET A 1 -27.59 -0.65 20.05
C MET A 1 -27.81 -1.63 18.88
N ALA A 2 -28.21 -1.14 17.70
CA ALA A 2 -28.02 -1.79 16.39
C ALA A 2 -27.03 -0.95 15.51
N GLU A 3 -26.33 0.00 16.16
CA GLU A 3 -25.65 1.12 15.52
C GLU A 3 -24.20 0.78 15.13
N ASP A 4 -23.47 -0.05 15.89
CA ASP A 4 -22.05 -0.34 15.61
C ASP A 4 -21.81 -1.23 14.38
N LEU A 5 -22.68 -2.23 14.13
CA LEU A 5 -22.63 -2.99 12.87
C LEU A 5 -23.28 -2.23 11.71
N GLY A 6 -24.18 -1.29 12.01
CA GLY A 6 -24.74 -0.35 11.03
C GLY A 6 -23.64 0.56 10.48
N ALA A 7 -22.81 1.13 11.35
CA ALA A 7 -21.68 1.97 10.98
C ALA A 7 -20.67 1.25 10.09
N LEU A 8 -20.33 -0.01 10.38
CA LEU A 8 -19.43 -0.79 9.52
C LEU A 8 -20.06 -1.16 8.17
N ASN A 9 -21.37 -1.44 8.11
CA ASN A 9 -22.04 -1.68 6.83
C ASN A 9 -22.16 -0.39 6.00
N GLU A 10 -22.43 0.75 6.65
CA GLU A 10 -22.40 2.07 6.00
C GLU A 10 -21.00 2.41 5.50
N LEU A 11 -19.96 2.13 6.30
CA LEU A 11 -18.55 2.25 5.91
C LEU A 11 -18.24 1.48 4.63
N VAL A 12 -18.70 0.23 4.55
CA VAL A 12 -18.51 -0.64 3.39
C VAL A 12 -19.21 -0.10 2.16
N LEU A 13 -20.43 0.43 2.32
CA LEU A 13 -21.18 1.06 1.23
C LEU A 13 -20.52 2.35 0.77
N GLU A 14 -19.96 3.12 1.69
CA GLU A 14 -19.31 4.40 1.38
C GLU A 14 -17.90 4.17 0.79
N LEU A 15 -17.21 3.08 1.14
CA LEU A 15 -15.95 2.66 0.48
C LEU A 15 -16.17 2.27 -0.98
N ASP A 16 -17.40 1.87 -1.30
CA ASP A 16 -17.79 1.51 -2.66
C ASP A 16 -18.11 2.73 -3.52
N ARG A 17 -18.12 3.93 -2.93
CA ARG A 17 -18.36 5.21 -3.61
C ARG A 17 -17.03 5.87 -3.98
N PRO A 18 -17.01 6.67 -5.07
CA PRO A 18 -15.85 7.51 -5.34
C PRO A 18 -15.62 8.48 -4.18
N PRO A 19 -14.35 8.84 -3.89
CA PRO A 19 -14.05 9.80 -2.86
C PRO A 19 -14.71 11.15 -3.19
N PRO A 20 -15.07 11.95 -2.17
CA PRO A 20 -15.78 13.20 -2.38
C PRO A 20 -14.94 14.17 -3.22
N ASP A 21 -15.62 15.00 -4.00
CA ASP A 21 -14.98 16.10 -4.68
C ASP A 21 -14.40 17.07 -3.65
N MET A 22 -13.17 17.51 -3.90
CA MET A 22 -12.46 18.51 -3.11
C MET A 22 -12.02 19.64 -4.02
N ASP A 23 -12.03 20.87 -3.51
CA ASP A 23 -11.44 22.00 -4.22
C ASP A 23 -9.97 21.69 -4.59
N PRO A 24 -9.56 21.78 -5.87
CA PRO A 24 -8.21 21.43 -6.29
C PRO A 24 -7.10 22.21 -5.59
N SER A 25 -7.35 23.47 -5.21
CA SER A 25 -6.36 24.29 -4.49
C SER A 25 -6.17 23.78 -3.08
N ARG A 26 -7.28 23.46 -2.39
CA ARG A 26 -7.23 22.82 -1.06
C ARG A 26 -6.53 21.46 -1.12
N ALA A 27 -6.81 20.64 -2.13
CA ALA A 27 -6.16 19.35 -2.31
C ALA A 27 -4.64 19.50 -2.50
N LEU A 28 -4.22 20.50 -3.30
CA LEU A 28 -2.82 20.82 -3.49
C LEU A 28 -2.14 21.27 -2.19
N GLU A 29 -2.78 22.16 -1.42
CA GLU A 29 -2.25 22.63 -0.14
C GLU A 29 -2.05 21.47 0.85
N ARG A 30 -3.05 20.59 0.99
CA ARG A 30 -2.95 19.39 1.84
C ARG A 30 -1.85 18.45 1.37
N TRP A 31 -1.75 18.20 0.07
CA TRP A 31 -0.69 17.37 -0.49
C TRP A 31 0.70 17.97 -0.24
N ALA A 32 0.87 19.28 -0.46
CA ALA A 32 2.13 19.97 -0.21
C ALA A 32 2.54 19.93 1.27
N GLY A 33 1.57 20.08 2.19
CA GLY A 33 1.79 20.01 3.63
C GLY A 33 2.05 18.60 4.19
N SER A 34 1.71 17.55 3.44
CA SER A 34 1.79 16.15 3.92
C SER A 34 3.21 15.58 4.08
N GLY A 35 4.21 16.22 3.46
CA GLY A 35 5.54 15.62 3.32
C GLY A 35 5.61 14.45 2.30
N ALA A 36 4.49 13.94 1.81
CA ALA A 36 4.46 12.91 0.77
C ALA A 36 4.69 13.50 -0.65
N MET A 37 4.38 14.78 -0.86
CA MET A 37 4.63 15.46 -2.13
C MET A 37 6.11 15.43 -2.52
N VAL A 38 7.01 15.79 -1.59
CA VAL A 38 8.47 15.81 -1.86
C VAL A 38 9.05 14.42 -2.17
N LEU A 39 8.35 13.35 -1.77
CA LEU A 39 8.72 11.96 -2.04
C LEU A 39 8.18 11.46 -3.39
N THR A 40 7.30 12.23 -4.03
CA THR A 40 6.54 11.79 -5.21
C THR A 40 7.09 12.42 -6.48
N GLY A 41 7.50 11.58 -7.42
CA GLY A 41 8.11 11.99 -8.68
C GLY A 41 9.58 11.57 -8.78
N ARG A 42 10.27 12.06 -9.81
CA ARG A 42 11.68 11.76 -10.02
C ARG A 42 12.54 12.60 -9.09
N ALA A 43 13.58 12.00 -8.50
CA ALA A 43 14.47 12.66 -7.54
C ALA A 43 15.18 13.91 -8.12
N ASP A 44 15.39 13.95 -9.44
CA ASP A 44 16.05 15.04 -10.17
C ASP A 44 15.07 16.10 -10.73
N ARG A 45 13.79 16.01 -10.37
CA ARG A 45 12.73 16.88 -10.88
C ARG A 45 11.92 17.49 -9.73
N PRO A 46 11.19 18.58 -9.98
CA PRO A 46 10.25 19.10 -8.99
C PRO A 46 9.26 18.01 -8.51
N PRO A 47 8.88 18.05 -7.22
CA PRO A 47 7.84 17.20 -6.65
C PRO A 47 6.56 17.21 -7.48
N ARG A 48 5.88 16.07 -7.55
CA ARG A 48 4.64 15.92 -8.32
C ARG A 48 3.40 16.06 -7.46
N VAL A 49 2.41 16.72 -8.04
CA VAL A 49 1.02 16.67 -7.57
C VAL A 49 0.42 15.30 -7.86
N VAL A 50 -0.63 14.95 -7.12
CA VAL A 50 -1.40 13.72 -7.27
C VAL A 50 -2.84 14.06 -7.67
N PRO A 51 -3.63 13.09 -8.18
CA PRO A 51 -5.05 13.30 -8.39
C PRO A 51 -5.74 13.78 -7.11
N VAL A 52 -6.68 14.72 -7.25
CA VAL A 52 -7.47 15.27 -6.13
C VAL A 52 -8.16 14.15 -5.34
N SER A 53 -8.66 13.14 -6.05
CA SER A 53 -9.32 11.96 -5.47
C SER A 53 -8.45 11.15 -4.50
N LEU A 54 -7.12 11.16 -4.68
CA LEU A 54 -6.23 10.50 -3.73
C LEU A 54 -6.23 11.25 -2.39
N VAL A 55 -6.13 12.58 -2.42
CA VAL A 55 -6.11 13.41 -1.22
C VAL A 55 -7.46 13.36 -0.51
N SER A 56 -8.56 13.50 -1.25
CA SER A 56 -9.91 13.45 -0.66
C SER A 56 -10.27 12.06 -0.13
N GLY A 57 -9.80 11.00 -0.78
CA GLY A 57 -9.97 9.63 -0.27
C GLY A 57 -9.22 9.39 1.05
N LEU A 58 -8.01 9.92 1.20
CA LEU A 58 -7.25 9.79 2.45
C LEU A 58 -7.88 10.59 3.61
N ASP A 59 -8.42 11.77 3.32
CA ASP A 59 -9.16 12.55 4.29
C ASP A 59 -10.45 11.83 4.73
N LEU A 60 -11.20 11.29 3.78
CA LEU A 60 -12.41 10.51 4.06
C LEU A 60 -12.12 9.33 5.00
N LEU A 61 -11.05 8.58 4.74
CA LEU A 61 -10.64 7.46 5.60
C LEU A 61 -10.22 7.92 7.00
N ALA A 62 -9.58 9.08 7.13
CA ALA A 62 -9.18 9.64 8.41
C ALA A 62 -10.39 10.14 9.24
N ASP A 63 -11.36 10.78 8.57
CA ASP A 63 -12.61 11.22 9.21
C ASP A 63 -13.39 10.00 9.71
N TRP A 64 -13.52 8.94 8.91
CA TRP A 64 -14.19 7.73 9.36
C TRP A 64 -13.50 7.00 10.50
N LEU A 65 -12.17 6.98 10.51
CA LEU A 65 -11.45 6.43 11.65
C LEU A 65 -11.85 7.18 12.92
N THR A 66 -12.01 8.51 12.84
CA THR A 66 -12.46 9.34 13.96
C THR A 66 -13.91 9.00 14.34
N ASP A 67 -14.81 8.83 13.37
CA ASP A 67 -16.21 8.46 13.60
C ASP A 67 -16.36 7.07 14.23
N LEU A 68 -15.45 6.15 13.94
CA LEU A 68 -15.34 4.83 14.58
C LEU A 68 -14.81 4.91 16.03
N GLY A 69 -14.52 6.10 16.55
CA GLY A 69 -13.93 6.31 17.88
C GLY A 69 -12.41 6.20 17.91
N GLY A 70 -11.77 6.15 16.74
CA GLY A 70 -10.32 6.16 16.58
C GLY A 70 -9.70 7.55 16.75
N PRO A 71 -8.36 7.63 16.67
CA PRO A 71 -7.63 8.88 16.79
C PRO A 71 -7.90 9.79 15.59
N LYS A 72 -7.90 11.10 15.83
CA LYS A 72 -7.86 12.08 14.75
C LYS A 72 -6.47 12.07 14.11
N VAL A 73 -6.38 11.69 12.84
CA VAL A 73 -5.14 11.63 12.06
C VAL A 73 -5.20 12.53 10.84
N ASP A 74 -4.03 12.90 10.30
CA ASP A 74 -3.92 13.58 9.01
C ASP A 74 -3.61 12.53 7.93
N GLY A 75 -4.64 12.12 7.18
CA GLY A 75 -4.58 11.02 6.22
C GLY A 75 -3.43 11.15 5.20
N PRO A 76 -3.34 12.27 4.45
CA PRO A 76 -2.21 12.54 3.56
C PRO A 76 -0.84 12.50 4.27
N ALA A 77 -0.73 13.05 5.49
CA ALA A 77 0.55 13.10 6.21
C ALA A 77 1.07 11.72 6.62
N LEU A 78 0.17 10.77 6.93
CA LEU A 78 0.55 9.38 7.25
C LEU A 78 1.35 8.71 6.12
N LEU A 79 1.15 9.10 4.86
CA LEU A 79 1.93 8.57 3.73
C LEU A 79 3.42 8.95 3.81
N GLY A 80 3.73 10.12 4.38
CA GLY A 80 5.10 10.62 4.55
C GLY A 80 5.78 10.14 5.83
N GLU A 81 5.02 9.60 6.79
CA GLU A 81 5.51 9.33 8.14
C GLU A 81 6.64 8.30 8.17
N ARG A 82 6.49 7.18 7.46
CA ARG A 82 7.54 6.15 7.34
C ARG A 82 8.85 6.74 6.83
N ALA A 83 8.75 7.61 5.83
CA ALA A 83 9.90 8.24 5.22
C ALA A 83 10.57 9.24 6.16
N ALA A 84 9.78 10.01 6.91
CA ALA A 84 10.29 10.93 7.93
C ALA A 84 11.05 10.20 9.04
N VAL A 85 10.46 9.13 9.59
CA VAL A 85 11.08 8.31 10.67
C VAL A 85 12.38 7.63 10.21
N SER A 86 12.45 7.25 8.93
CA SER A 86 13.59 6.52 8.37
C SER A 86 14.51 7.37 7.47
N ALA A 87 14.34 8.70 7.48
CA ALA A 87 15.05 9.66 6.64
C ALA A 87 15.13 9.27 5.14
N MET A 88 14.09 8.63 4.62
CA MET A 88 14.03 8.16 3.23
C MET A 88 13.97 9.34 2.25
N GLN A 89 14.53 9.12 1.07
CA GLN A 89 14.61 10.11 0.00
C GLN A 89 13.77 9.67 -1.20
N PRO A 90 13.30 10.59 -2.06
CA PRO A 90 12.60 10.22 -3.30
C PRO A 90 13.49 9.33 -4.18
N ARG A 91 12.91 8.26 -4.77
CA ARG A 91 13.64 7.28 -5.59
C ARG A 91 13.08 7.11 -7.01
N GLY A 92 12.21 8.02 -7.47
CA GLY A 92 11.71 8.03 -8.84
C GLY A 92 10.89 6.78 -9.17
N THR A 93 11.41 5.96 -10.08
CA THR A 93 10.75 4.72 -10.52
C THR A 93 11.03 3.53 -9.59
N THR A 94 11.57 3.78 -8.39
CA THR A 94 11.79 2.77 -7.35
C THR A 94 11.03 3.19 -6.09
N SER A 95 10.44 2.23 -5.37
CA SER A 95 9.77 2.50 -4.10
C SER A 95 10.76 3.02 -3.05
N LEU A 96 10.25 3.72 -2.03
CA LEU A 96 11.11 4.28 -0.97
C LEU A 96 11.94 3.21 -0.25
N GLY A 97 11.35 2.02 -0.06
CA GLY A 97 12.04 0.85 0.51
C GLY A 97 13.14 0.26 -0.37
N GLY A 98 13.08 0.50 -1.69
CA GLY A 98 14.10 0.05 -2.64
C GLY A 98 13.73 -1.20 -3.43
N ASP A 99 12.74 -1.97 -2.98
CA ASP A 99 12.46 -3.30 -3.52
C ASP A 99 11.54 -3.32 -4.75
N ALA A 100 10.69 -2.30 -4.90
CA ALA A 100 9.73 -2.24 -6.00
C ALA A 100 10.21 -1.28 -7.10
N HIS A 101 10.16 -1.73 -8.34
CA HIS A 101 10.69 -1.02 -9.50
C HIS A 101 9.66 -0.94 -10.62
N LEU A 102 9.38 0.27 -11.08
CA LEU A 102 8.69 0.52 -12.34
C LEU A 102 9.70 0.36 -13.48
N VAL A 103 9.42 -0.57 -14.40
CA VAL A 103 10.26 -0.90 -15.54
C VAL A 103 9.42 -0.91 -16.81
N ASP A 104 9.96 -0.37 -17.90
CA ASP A 104 9.30 -0.38 -19.19
C ASP A 104 9.48 -1.76 -19.86
N ALA A 105 8.35 -2.38 -20.21
CA ALA A 105 8.22 -3.54 -21.08
C ALA A 105 7.93 -3.08 -22.52
N GLU A 106 7.72 -4.01 -23.45
CA GLU A 106 7.50 -3.71 -24.89
C GLU A 106 6.28 -2.79 -25.11
N ASP A 107 5.19 -3.08 -24.41
CA ASP A 107 3.87 -2.46 -24.64
C ASP A 107 3.39 -1.60 -23.46
N GLY A 108 4.27 -1.28 -22.50
CA GLY A 108 3.97 -0.39 -21.37
C GLY A 108 4.81 -0.68 -20.13
N THR A 109 4.44 -0.10 -18.99
CA THR A 109 5.18 -0.28 -17.73
C THR A 109 4.69 -1.50 -16.95
N VAL A 110 5.61 -2.17 -16.24
CA VAL A 110 5.33 -3.14 -15.16
C VAL A 110 5.94 -2.65 -13.86
N CYS A 111 5.40 -3.10 -12.73
CA CYS A 111 5.97 -2.93 -11.40
C CYS A 111 6.43 -4.29 -10.88
N LEU A 112 7.74 -4.46 -10.71
CA LEU A 112 8.35 -5.64 -10.10
C LEU A 112 8.66 -5.34 -8.63
N ASN A 113 8.19 -6.16 -7.69
CA ASN A 113 8.55 -6.02 -6.28
C ASN A 113 9.43 -7.18 -5.84
N LEU A 114 10.73 -6.92 -5.73
CA LEU A 114 11.81 -7.87 -5.46
C LEU A 114 12.17 -7.87 -3.96
N ALA A 115 11.15 -7.90 -3.10
CA ALA A 115 11.32 -7.77 -1.66
C ALA A 115 11.95 -9.01 -1.00
N ARG A 116 12.11 -10.10 -1.77
CA ARG A 116 12.66 -11.36 -1.27
C ARG A 116 13.85 -11.84 -2.12
N PRO A 117 14.85 -12.51 -1.53
CA PRO A 117 15.96 -13.10 -2.28
C PRO A 117 15.49 -14.04 -3.40
N GLU A 118 14.42 -14.81 -3.16
CA GLU A 118 13.82 -15.69 -4.16
C GLU A 118 13.18 -14.93 -5.33
N ASP A 119 12.65 -13.72 -5.10
CA ASP A 119 12.08 -12.89 -6.16
C ASP A 119 13.21 -12.48 -7.14
N LEU A 120 14.38 -12.09 -6.61
CA LEU A 120 15.58 -11.76 -7.41
C LEU A 120 16.15 -13.00 -8.12
N ALA A 121 16.28 -14.13 -7.41
CA ALA A 121 16.83 -15.37 -7.97
C ALA A 121 15.97 -15.95 -9.11
N SER A 122 14.68 -15.60 -9.15
CA SER A 122 13.74 -16.09 -10.17
C SER A 122 13.70 -15.24 -11.45
N ILE A 123 14.41 -14.11 -11.50
CA ILE A 123 14.45 -13.23 -12.69
C ILE A 123 14.91 -13.95 -13.97
N PRO A 124 15.94 -14.80 -13.99
CA PRO A 124 16.35 -15.49 -15.21
C PRO A 124 15.23 -16.40 -15.76
N ALA A 125 14.48 -17.04 -14.86
CA ALA A 125 13.32 -17.85 -15.21
C ALA A 125 12.15 -16.99 -15.73
N LEU A 126 11.86 -15.87 -15.06
CA LEU A 126 10.85 -14.90 -15.49
C LEU A 126 11.11 -14.42 -16.92
N LEU A 127 12.37 -14.16 -17.25
CA LEU A 127 12.80 -13.62 -18.54
C LEU A 127 13.11 -14.70 -19.57
N GLY A 128 13.04 -15.99 -19.20
CA GLY A 128 13.44 -17.11 -20.04
C GLY A 128 14.83 -16.93 -20.66
N THR A 129 15.74 -16.30 -19.92
CA THR A 129 17.08 -15.88 -20.41
C THR A 129 18.10 -16.16 -19.33
N ASP A 130 19.20 -16.81 -19.70
CA ASP A 130 20.36 -16.96 -18.82
C ASP A 130 21.07 -15.61 -18.70
N LEU A 131 20.92 -14.96 -17.54
CA LEU A 131 21.55 -13.69 -17.20
C LEU A 131 21.79 -13.61 -15.70
N ASP A 132 22.73 -12.76 -15.30
CA ASP A 132 22.93 -12.41 -13.89
C ASP A 132 21.77 -11.52 -13.41
N PRO A 133 20.94 -11.97 -12.46
CA PRO A 133 19.82 -11.17 -11.96
C PRO A 133 20.27 -9.91 -11.21
N THR A 134 21.54 -9.83 -10.78
CA THR A 134 22.11 -8.64 -10.13
C THR A 134 22.57 -7.58 -11.13
N ASP A 135 22.74 -7.92 -12.41
CA ASP A 135 22.95 -6.95 -13.48
C ASP A 135 21.63 -6.28 -13.86
N TRP A 136 21.25 -5.29 -13.06
CA TRP A 136 19.97 -4.60 -13.25
C TRP A 136 19.83 -3.91 -14.61
N LEU A 137 20.94 -3.50 -15.24
CA LEU A 137 20.89 -2.92 -16.57
C LEU A 137 20.53 -3.98 -17.62
N ALA A 138 21.13 -5.17 -17.53
CA ALA A 138 20.78 -6.31 -18.38
C ALA A 138 19.33 -6.76 -18.15
N VAL A 139 18.91 -6.88 -16.89
CA VAL A 139 17.52 -7.23 -16.52
C VAL A 139 16.52 -6.26 -17.14
N ARG A 140 16.71 -4.94 -16.96
CA ARG A 140 15.82 -3.94 -17.56
C ARG A 140 15.77 -4.03 -19.08
N ARG A 141 16.91 -4.22 -19.74
CA ARG A 141 16.97 -4.37 -21.21
C ARG A 141 16.22 -5.62 -21.67
N ALA A 142 16.33 -6.73 -20.94
CA ALA A 142 15.58 -7.94 -21.26
C ALA A 142 14.07 -7.73 -21.10
N ILE A 143 13.63 -7.03 -20.04
CA ILE A 143 12.20 -6.69 -19.82
C ILE A 143 11.63 -5.85 -20.97
N THR A 144 12.38 -4.88 -21.51
CA THR A 144 11.89 -4.01 -22.62
C THR A 144 11.51 -4.75 -23.90
N ARG A 145 11.86 -6.05 -24.02
CA ARG A 145 11.59 -6.90 -25.18
C ARG A 145 10.48 -7.92 -24.93
N ARG A 146 9.75 -7.78 -23.83
CA ARG A 146 8.68 -8.70 -23.41
C ARG A 146 7.37 -7.95 -23.31
N ARG A 147 6.27 -8.61 -23.62
CA ARG A 147 4.93 -8.06 -23.36
C ARG A 147 4.59 -8.14 -21.89
N ARG A 148 3.79 -7.18 -21.41
CA ARG A 148 3.32 -7.16 -20.02
C ARG A 148 2.51 -8.40 -19.66
N GLU A 149 1.70 -8.91 -20.59
CA GLU A 149 0.90 -10.13 -20.40
C GLU A 149 1.80 -11.35 -20.17
N ASP A 150 2.77 -11.60 -21.05
CA ASP A 150 3.74 -12.70 -20.91
C ASP A 150 4.51 -12.62 -19.59
N LEU A 151 4.94 -11.42 -19.20
CA LEU A 151 5.64 -11.21 -17.93
C LEU A 151 4.74 -11.51 -16.72
N THR A 152 3.47 -11.12 -16.79
CA THR A 152 2.50 -11.34 -15.72
C THR A 152 2.18 -12.82 -15.57
N GLU A 153 1.92 -13.53 -16.68
CA GLU A 153 1.65 -14.97 -16.68
C GLU A 153 2.79 -15.76 -16.04
N VAL A 154 4.03 -15.49 -16.44
CA VAL A 154 5.20 -16.19 -15.87
C VAL A 154 5.47 -15.76 -14.43
N ALA A 155 5.29 -14.49 -14.08
CA ALA A 155 5.43 -14.03 -12.71
C ALA A 155 4.44 -14.72 -11.76
N ASP A 156 3.18 -14.89 -12.18
CA ASP A 156 2.17 -15.60 -11.42
C ASP A 156 2.54 -17.08 -11.18
N LEU A 157 3.05 -17.76 -12.21
CA LEU A 157 3.53 -19.15 -12.10
C LEU A 157 4.71 -19.29 -11.13
N LEU A 158 5.61 -18.30 -11.11
CA LEU A 158 6.79 -18.27 -10.26
C LEU A 158 6.51 -17.70 -8.85
N GLY A 159 5.34 -17.11 -8.62
CA GLY A 159 5.01 -16.41 -7.37
C GLY A 159 5.80 -15.11 -7.17
N ILE A 160 6.32 -14.52 -8.25
CA ILE A 160 7.03 -13.23 -8.24
C ILE A 160 5.98 -12.11 -8.21
N PRO A 161 6.05 -11.15 -7.27
CA PRO A 161 5.18 -10.00 -7.27
C PRO A 161 5.44 -9.10 -8.48
N LEU A 162 4.58 -9.20 -9.49
CA LEU A 162 4.55 -8.32 -10.66
C LEU A 162 3.15 -7.75 -10.84
N GLY A 163 3.04 -6.44 -11.08
CA GLY A 163 1.76 -5.79 -11.37
C GLY A 163 1.86 -4.88 -12.59
N VAL A 164 0.76 -4.76 -13.34
CA VAL A 164 0.63 -3.81 -14.44
C VAL A 164 -0.15 -2.59 -13.95
N PRO A 165 0.39 -1.36 -14.03
CA PRO A 165 -0.35 -0.16 -13.66
C PRO A 165 -1.64 0.00 -14.49
N GLY A 166 -2.72 0.40 -13.82
CA GLY A 166 -4.02 0.67 -14.47
C GLY A 166 -4.91 -0.56 -14.67
N THR A 167 -4.58 -1.71 -14.08
CA THR A 167 -5.42 -2.93 -14.12
C THR A 167 -6.19 -3.19 -12.83
N ALA A 168 -6.00 -2.37 -11.80
CA ALA A 168 -6.78 -2.44 -10.57
C ALA A 168 -8.26 -2.14 -10.85
N ALA A 169 -9.16 -2.75 -10.09
CA ALA A 169 -10.58 -2.41 -10.14
C ALA A 169 -10.80 -0.95 -9.75
N ASP A 170 -11.86 -0.32 -10.27
CA ASP A 170 -12.22 1.07 -9.98
C ASP A 170 -12.65 1.32 -8.51
N LYS A 171 -12.64 0.27 -7.68
CA LYS A 171 -13.09 0.30 -6.28
C LYS A 171 -11.89 0.20 -5.35
N PRO A 172 -11.79 1.07 -4.32
CA PRO A 172 -10.63 1.11 -3.42
C PRO A 172 -10.56 -0.10 -2.47
N ALA A 173 -11.68 -0.81 -2.28
CA ALA A 173 -11.75 -2.01 -1.45
C ALA A 173 -12.72 -3.04 -2.03
N LEU A 174 -12.41 -4.32 -1.81
CA LEU A 174 -13.36 -5.42 -2.02
C LEU A 174 -13.87 -5.87 -0.66
N VAL A 175 -15.16 -5.66 -0.39
CA VAL A 175 -15.79 -6.13 0.84
C VAL A 175 -16.64 -7.35 0.57
N ARG A 176 -16.45 -8.38 1.40
CA ARG A 176 -17.27 -9.59 1.39
C ARG A 176 -17.88 -9.79 2.76
N GLN A 177 -19.20 -9.77 2.83
CA GLN A 177 -19.93 -10.05 4.07
C GLN A 177 -19.89 -11.55 4.36
N GLY A 178 -19.45 -11.91 5.56
CA GLY A 178 -19.41 -13.30 6.04
C GLY A 178 -20.38 -13.52 7.20
N GLY A 179 -21.41 -14.34 6.98
CA GLY A 179 -22.34 -14.80 8.02
C GLY A 179 -23.07 -13.69 8.77
N SER A 180 -23.74 -14.07 9.86
CA SER A 180 -24.34 -13.14 10.82
C SER A 180 -23.96 -13.58 12.23
N ARG A 181 -23.59 -12.62 13.08
CA ARG A 181 -23.27 -12.88 14.48
C ARG A 181 -24.42 -12.39 15.37
N PRO A 182 -25.12 -13.27 16.10
CA PRO A 182 -26.10 -12.83 17.09
C PRO A 182 -25.39 -12.27 18.31
N GLY A 183 -25.68 -11.02 18.67
CA GLY A 183 -25.20 -10.39 19.90
C GLY A 183 -23.71 -10.03 19.88
N ALA A 184 -23.42 -8.76 20.10
CA ALA A 184 -22.05 -8.29 20.28
C ALA A 184 -22.03 -7.26 21.39
N GLU A 185 -21.91 -7.73 22.65
CA GLU A 185 -21.45 -6.86 23.76
C GLU A 185 -19.91 -6.76 23.77
N ASP A 186 -19.22 -7.64 23.04
CA ASP A 186 -17.77 -7.62 22.87
C ASP A 186 -17.30 -6.63 21.79
N PRO A 187 -16.10 -6.05 21.93
CA PRO A 187 -15.50 -5.20 20.91
C PRO A 187 -15.34 -5.95 19.57
N ILE A 188 -15.37 -5.20 18.46
CA ILE A 188 -15.16 -5.73 17.11
C ILE A 188 -13.80 -6.45 17.05
N LEU A 189 -13.81 -7.73 16.67
CA LEU A 189 -12.59 -8.50 16.44
C LEU A 189 -12.10 -8.29 15.01
N VAL A 190 -10.87 -7.78 14.87
CA VAL A 190 -10.17 -7.63 13.61
C VAL A 190 -9.03 -8.64 13.57
N VAL A 191 -8.98 -9.48 12.54
CA VAL A 191 -7.84 -10.38 12.29
C VAL A 191 -7.04 -9.84 11.12
N GLU A 192 -5.82 -9.41 11.39
CA GLU A 192 -4.91 -8.76 10.45
C GLU A 192 -3.86 -9.76 9.97
N PHE A 193 -3.86 -10.04 8.66
CA PHE A 193 -2.95 -11.01 8.00
C PHE A 193 -1.89 -10.34 7.12
N GLY A 194 -1.85 -9.02 7.10
CA GLY A 194 -0.93 -8.25 6.28
C GLY A 194 0.47 -8.16 6.88
N SER A 195 1.32 -7.43 6.18
CA SER A 195 2.71 -7.18 6.59
C SER A 195 3.18 -5.85 6.01
N LEU A 196 4.44 -5.51 6.29
CA LEU A 196 5.09 -4.25 5.96
C LEU A 196 4.52 -3.12 6.83
N TRP A 197 3.86 -2.13 6.24
CA TRP A 197 3.51 -0.92 6.96
C TRP A 197 2.02 -0.60 6.91
N ALA A 198 1.38 -0.77 5.76
CA ALA A 198 -0.01 -0.38 5.57
C ALA A 198 -0.97 -1.19 6.45
N ALA A 199 -0.84 -2.52 6.48
CA ALA A 199 -1.73 -3.36 7.27
C ALA A 199 -1.50 -3.22 8.79
N PRO A 200 -0.25 -3.22 9.31
CA PRO A 200 0.00 -2.90 10.72
C PRO A 200 -0.49 -1.50 11.12
N LEU A 201 -0.34 -0.49 10.25
CA LEU A 201 -0.88 0.86 10.49
C LEU A 201 -2.41 0.80 10.66
N CYS A 202 -3.12 0.19 9.71
CA CYS A 202 -4.57 0.02 9.82
C CYS A 202 -4.96 -0.75 11.09
N GLY A 203 -4.23 -1.81 11.44
CA GLY A 203 -4.44 -2.58 12.67
C GLY A 203 -4.27 -1.74 13.93
N GLY A 204 -3.20 -0.94 14.02
CA GLY A 204 -2.96 -0.03 15.14
C GLY A 204 -4.04 1.03 15.27
N LEU A 205 -4.46 1.66 14.17
CA LEU A 205 -5.52 2.66 14.15
C LEU A 205 -6.88 2.07 14.58
N LEU A 206 -7.24 0.88 14.08
CA LEU A 206 -8.47 0.19 14.49
C LEU A 206 -8.44 -0.24 15.96
N ARG A 207 -7.28 -0.64 16.48
CA ARG A 207 -7.10 -0.92 17.90
C ARG A 207 -7.35 0.32 18.75
N GLN A 208 -6.83 1.47 18.33
CA GLN A 208 -7.08 2.75 19.00
C GLN A 208 -8.56 3.18 18.90
N ALA A 209 -9.28 2.72 17.87
CA ALA A 209 -10.74 2.85 17.75
C ALA A 209 -11.54 1.84 18.60
N GLY A 210 -10.89 1.09 19.51
CA GLY A 210 -11.57 0.16 20.41
C GLY A 210 -11.79 -1.25 19.85
N CYS A 211 -11.29 -1.55 18.65
CA CYS A 211 -11.32 -2.92 18.13
C CYS A 211 -10.32 -3.81 18.89
N ARG A 212 -10.70 -5.08 19.07
CA ARG A 212 -9.74 -6.12 19.45
C ARG A 212 -9.00 -6.59 18.19
N VAL A 213 -7.74 -6.23 18.05
CA VAL A 213 -6.94 -6.58 16.88
C VAL A 213 -6.02 -7.77 17.19
N VAL A 214 -6.08 -8.80 16.35
CA VAL A 214 -5.20 -9.96 16.37
C VAL A 214 -4.37 -9.97 15.10
N LYS A 215 -3.09 -9.64 15.23
CA LYS A 215 -2.12 -9.74 14.15
C LYS A 215 -1.62 -11.17 14.01
N VAL A 216 -1.69 -11.70 12.79
CA VAL A 216 -1.26 -13.06 12.46
C VAL A 216 -0.05 -12.99 11.53
N GLU A 217 1.11 -13.38 12.04
CA GLU A 217 2.37 -13.42 11.29
C GLU A 217 2.83 -14.87 11.07
N SER A 218 3.50 -15.13 9.94
CA SER A 218 4.17 -16.41 9.71
C SER A 218 5.46 -16.50 10.52
N SER A 219 5.68 -17.61 11.22
CA SER A 219 6.93 -17.85 11.95
C SER A 219 8.17 -17.96 11.03
N ARG A 220 7.96 -18.34 9.76
CA ARG A 220 9.02 -18.42 8.75
C ARG A 220 9.19 -17.12 7.96
N ARG A 221 8.18 -16.24 8.00
CA ARG A 221 8.16 -14.95 7.30
C ARG A 221 7.48 -13.92 8.20
N PRO A 222 8.20 -13.44 9.23
CA PRO A 222 7.66 -12.41 10.10
C PRO A 222 7.47 -11.11 9.32
N ASP A 223 6.75 -10.17 9.91
CA ASP A 223 6.51 -8.87 9.28
C ASP A 223 7.83 -8.18 8.87
N GLY A 224 7.95 -7.80 7.59
CA GLY A 224 9.13 -7.13 7.05
C GLY A 224 9.44 -5.78 7.68
N ALA A 225 8.47 -5.10 8.30
CA ALA A 225 8.76 -3.87 9.05
C ALA A 225 9.69 -4.10 10.25
N ARG A 226 9.79 -5.33 10.77
CA ARG A 226 10.74 -5.69 11.84
C ARG A 226 12.20 -5.51 11.44
N SER A 227 12.50 -5.63 10.15
CA SER A 227 13.85 -5.45 9.59
C SER A 227 14.15 -3.98 9.27
N GLY A 228 13.18 -3.08 9.43
CA GLY A 228 13.32 -1.65 9.20
C GLY A 228 13.68 -0.87 10.46
N SER A 229 13.23 0.38 10.53
CA SER A 229 13.39 1.21 11.73
C SER A 229 12.59 0.63 12.90
N ALA A 230 13.27 0.32 14.00
CA ALA A 230 12.61 -0.13 15.24
C ALA A 230 11.58 0.88 15.74
N ALA A 231 11.89 2.19 15.67
CA ALA A 231 10.96 3.24 16.07
C ALA A 231 9.69 3.25 15.21
N PHE A 232 9.81 2.98 13.90
CA PHE A 232 8.64 2.88 13.02
C PHE A 232 7.85 1.60 13.29
N PHE A 233 8.53 0.49 13.54
CA PHE A 233 7.86 -0.76 13.93
C PHE A 233 7.07 -0.60 15.24
N ASP A 234 7.65 0.05 16.24
CA ASP A 234 6.99 0.34 17.52
C ASP A 234 5.78 1.26 17.30
N LEU A 235 5.91 2.28 16.45
CA LEU A 235 4.80 3.19 16.10
C LEU A 235 3.61 2.44 15.48
N LEU A 236 3.87 1.50 14.57
CA LEU A 236 2.83 0.69 13.93
C LEU A 236 2.11 -0.25 14.91
N ASN A 237 2.76 -0.62 16.01
CA ASN A 237 2.26 -1.63 16.95
C ASN A 237 1.99 -1.06 18.37
N ALA A 238 2.01 0.27 18.52
CA ALA A 238 1.77 0.99 19.77
C ALA A 238 0.32 0.90 20.23
#